data_AF-A0A379SEQ6-F1
#
_entry.id   AF-A0A379SEQ6-F1
#
_cell.length_a   1.000
_cell.length_b   1.000
_cell.length_c   1.000
_cell.angle_alpha   90.00
_cell.angle_beta   90.00
_cell.angle_gamma   90.00
#
_symmetry.space_group_name_H-M   'P 1'
#
loop_
_entity.id
_entity.type
_entity.pdbx_description
1 polymer ?
#
loop_
_entity_poly.entity_id
_entity_poly.type
_entity_poly.pdbx_seq_one_letter_code
_entity_poly.pdbx_strand_id
1 'polypeptide(L)'
;MSNQSKIILLSLVLFSSAGCSISKAVNKTLSPPADTKWVNVEVKNPSKYTKPFPLEVRYISYECMKKRISGFDGSVITEPSYNVIGIPMQQENGDIWKAKVAMTGGGSCKWTLSAVNLGIEYIDATHLGKDLVPGTAVGVTLAFDNDASRNGQYKAVHGDLKLSPKYYPYIIRWRLIRNRNDLTLLGAQDFFLYHVVDVSNISFEPLIDEGKITQYIEPEKKIKGVHSKIIYPDGSIVSDGTVFPDFDKIDKMNVGK
;
A
#
# COMPACT_ATOMS: atom_id res chain seq x y z
N MET A 1 -11.39 21.34 75.46
CA MET A 1 -11.59 20.17 74.59
C MET A 1 -12.26 20.62 73.30
N SER A 2 -11.58 20.36 72.18
CA SER A 2 -12.04 20.23 70.79
C SER A 2 -13.31 20.96 70.32
N ASN A 3 -13.19 21.88 69.37
CA ASN A 3 -13.45 21.56 67.96
C ASN A 3 -13.17 22.78 67.07
N GLN A 4 -12.01 22.81 66.42
CA GLN A 4 -11.83 23.63 65.23
C GLN A 4 -12.34 22.84 64.03
N SER A 5 -13.53 23.20 63.54
CA SER A 5 -14.03 22.74 62.24
C SER A 5 -13.09 23.24 61.14
N LYS A 6 -12.24 22.36 60.63
CA LYS A 6 -11.49 22.59 59.40
C LYS A 6 -12.46 22.43 58.22
N ILE A 7 -12.90 23.57 57.67
CA ILE A 7 -13.57 23.59 56.36
C ILE A 7 -12.48 23.31 55.32
N ILE A 8 -12.40 22.07 54.87
CA ILE A 8 -11.59 21.68 53.72
C ILE A 8 -12.39 22.09 52.47
N LEU A 9 -12.00 23.22 51.87
CA LEU A 9 -12.50 23.62 50.55
C LEU A 9 -11.91 22.65 49.52
N LEU A 10 -12.69 21.66 49.11
CA LEU A 10 -12.35 20.76 48.02
C LEU A 10 -12.61 21.51 46.70
N SER A 11 -11.59 22.16 46.14
CA SER A 11 -11.63 22.76 44.81
C SER A 11 -11.68 21.66 43.75
N LEU A 12 -12.89 21.33 43.31
CA LEU A 12 -13.15 20.44 42.18
C LEU A 12 -12.73 21.17 40.89
N VAL A 13 -11.47 21.02 40.50
CA VAL A 13 -10.99 21.47 39.18
C VAL A 13 -11.56 20.51 38.14
N LEU A 14 -12.67 20.89 37.54
CA LEU A 14 -13.19 20.28 36.31
C LEU A 14 -12.20 20.60 35.18
N PHE A 15 -11.23 19.72 34.95
CA PHE A 15 -10.49 19.70 33.69
C PHE A 15 -11.44 19.23 32.58
N SER A 16 -12.22 20.16 32.03
CA SER A 16 -12.85 19.94 30.74
C SER A 16 -11.75 19.93 29.69
N SER A 17 -11.29 18.72 29.33
CA SER A 17 -10.52 18.45 28.12
C SER A 17 -11.43 18.63 26.91
N ALA A 18 -11.84 19.87 26.63
CA ALA A 18 -12.24 20.26 25.30
C ALA A 18 -10.96 20.25 24.44
N GLY A 19 -10.56 19.05 24.01
CA GLY A 19 -9.57 18.90 22.97
C GLY A 19 -10.00 19.76 21.79
N CYS A 20 -9.07 20.54 21.26
CA CYS A 20 -9.29 21.38 20.08
C CYS A 20 -9.65 20.50 18.87
N SER A 21 -10.90 20.08 18.74
CA SER A 21 -11.42 19.50 17.50
C SER A 21 -11.83 20.65 16.59
N ILE A 22 -10.83 21.25 15.93
CA ILE A 22 -11.04 22.35 14.96
C ILE A 22 -11.72 21.84 13.67
N SER A 23 -11.96 20.53 13.55
CA SER A 23 -12.58 19.91 12.38
C SER A 23 -13.79 19.08 12.77
N LYS A 24 -14.97 19.45 12.25
CA LYS A 24 -16.13 18.54 12.23
C LYS A 24 -15.70 17.25 11.51
N ALA A 25 -16.09 16.10 12.06
CA ALA A 25 -15.86 14.82 11.38
C ALA A 25 -16.58 14.85 10.02
N VAL A 26 -15.81 14.65 8.95
CA VAL A 26 -16.33 14.62 7.57
C VAL A 26 -17.14 13.35 7.38
N ASN A 27 -18.33 13.46 6.77
CA ASN A 27 -19.18 12.30 6.51
C ASN A 27 -18.55 11.40 5.43
N LYS A 28 -18.13 10.20 5.83
CA LYS A 28 -17.49 9.20 4.96
C LYS A 28 -18.45 8.17 4.35
N THR A 29 -19.75 8.30 4.58
CA THR A 29 -20.74 7.39 4.00
C THR A 29 -20.78 7.53 2.48
N LEU A 30 -20.57 6.42 1.78
CA LEU A 30 -20.75 6.32 0.34
C LEU A 30 -22.21 5.95 0.05
N SER A 31 -22.79 6.57 -0.97
CA SER A 31 -24.09 6.22 -1.51
C SER A 31 -24.01 6.41 -3.03
N PRO A 32 -23.37 5.46 -3.75
CA PRO A 32 -23.24 5.53 -5.20
C PRO A 32 -24.63 5.59 -5.86
N PRO A 33 -24.86 6.47 -6.83
CA PRO A 33 -26.14 6.51 -7.54
C PRO A 33 -26.31 5.27 -8.44
N ALA A 34 -27.56 4.93 -8.77
CA ALA A 34 -27.88 3.69 -9.51
C ALA A 34 -27.27 3.67 -10.93
N ASP A 35 -27.05 4.83 -11.53
CA ASP A 35 -26.45 5.04 -12.85
C ASP A 35 -24.92 5.27 -12.80
N THR A 36 -24.30 5.06 -11.64
CA THR A 36 -22.83 5.21 -11.51
C THR A 36 -22.10 4.28 -12.47
N LYS A 37 -21.02 4.80 -13.08
CA LYS A 37 -20.09 3.97 -13.84
C LYS A 37 -19.27 3.12 -12.87
N TRP A 38 -19.05 1.87 -13.24
CA TRP A 38 -18.26 0.92 -12.46
C TRP A 38 -16.94 0.63 -13.15
N VAL A 39 -15.89 0.54 -12.36
CA VAL A 39 -14.61 -0.01 -12.75
C VAL A 39 -14.55 -1.45 -12.27
N ASN A 40 -14.45 -2.38 -13.21
CA ASN A 40 -14.27 -3.80 -12.93
C ASN A 40 -12.79 -4.10 -12.82
N VAL A 41 -12.38 -4.70 -11.71
CA VAL A 41 -10.99 -5.10 -11.47
C VAL A 41 -10.92 -6.61 -11.39
N GLU A 42 -10.03 -7.19 -12.19
CA GLU A 42 -9.71 -8.60 -12.20
C GLU A 42 -8.23 -8.79 -11.87
N VAL A 43 -7.93 -9.69 -10.93
CA VAL A 43 -6.58 -10.13 -10.62
C VAL A 43 -6.48 -11.64 -10.83
N LYS A 44 -5.55 -12.06 -11.69
CA LYS A 44 -5.19 -13.47 -11.85
C LYS A 44 -4.03 -13.81 -10.94
N ASN A 45 -4.30 -14.57 -9.88
CA ASN A 45 -3.33 -14.91 -8.86
C ASN A 45 -2.31 -15.94 -9.38
N PRO A 46 -1.01 -15.62 -9.42
CA PRO A 46 -0.01 -16.44 -10.14
C PRO A 46 0.38 -17.74 -9.41
N SER A 47 0.09 -17.83 -8.11
CA SER A 47 0.54 -18.93 -7.27
C SER A 47 -0.44 -19.19 -6.13
N LYS A 48 -0.56 -20.45 -5.72
CA LYS A 48 -1.31 -20.83 -4.50
C LYS A 48 -0.70 -20.26 -3.21
N TYR A 49 0.56 -19.81 -3.28
CA TYR A 49 1.29 -19.21 -2.16
C TYR A 49 1.12 -17.69 -2.07
N THR A 50 0.44 -17.08 -3.05
CA THR A 50 0.10 -15.66 -3.05
C THR A 50 -1.40 -15.45 -3.02
N LYS A 51 -1.82 -14.23 -2.71
CA LYS A 51 -3.22 -13.81 -2.80
C LYS A 51 -3.31 -12.32 -3.13
N PRO A 52 -4.36 -11.89 -3.85
CA PRO A 52 -4.67 -10.48 -3.97
C PRO A 52 -5.10 -9.88 -2.63
N PHE A 53 -4.53 -8.73 -2.26
CA PHE A 53 -4.99 -7.98 -1.10
C PHE A 53 -6.30 -7.23 -1.44
N PRO A 54 -7.15 -6.88 -0.44
CA PRO A 54 -8.36 -6.08 -0.69
C PRO A 54 -8.04 -4.78 -1.43
N LEU A 55 -8.80 -4.40 -2.45
CA LEU A 55 -8.53 -3.15 -3.18
C LEU A 55 -8.52 -1.98 -2.19
N GLU A 56 -7.44 -1.22 -2.17
CA GLU A 56 -7.39 0.02 -1.38
C GLU A 56 -7.93 1.14 -2.25
N VAL A 57 -9.15 1.57 -1.98
CA VAL A 57 -9.86 2.56 -2.77
C VAL A 57 -9.89 3.88 -2.02
N ARG A 58 -9.44 4.94 -2.69
CA ARG A 58 -9.51 6.31 -2.19
C ARG A 58 -10.54 7.10 -3.00
N TYR A 59 -11.50 7.69 -2.30
CA TYR A 59 -12.38 8.72 -2.83
C TYR A 59 -11.91 10.10 -2.35
N ILE A 60 -12.16 11.11 -3.17
CA ILE A 60 -11.93 12.54 -2.87
C ILE A 60 -13.27 13.28 -2.84
N SER A 61 -13.34 14.35 -2.06
CA SER A 61 -14.48 15.27 -2.02
C SER A 61 -14.01 16.71 -1.96
N TYR A 62 -14.48 17.52 -2.91
CA TYR A 62 -14.36 18.98 -2.89
C TYR A 62 -15.57 19.67 -2.24
N GLU A 63 -16.67 18.93 -2.02
CA GLU A 63 -17.86 19.45 -1.32
C GLU A 63 -17.61 19.48 0.20
N CYS A 64 -17.11 18.37 0.74
CA CYS A 64 -16.74 18.27 2.14
C CYS A 64 -15.25 18.56 2.30
N MET A 65 -14.88 19.83 2.39
CA MET A 65 -13.49 20.21 2.64
C MET A 65 -13.11 20.02 4.11
N LYS A 66 -11.83 19.71 4.36
CA LYS A 66 -11.23 19.67 5.70
C LYS A 66 -10.31 20.87 5.90
N LYS A 67 -10.23 21.33 7.14
CA LYS A 67 -9.30 22.37 7.57
C LYS A 67 -8.12 21.72 8.27
N ARG A 68 -6.91 22.17 7.95
CA ARG A 68 -5.69 21.81 8.67
C ARG A 68 -4.88 23.05 9.01
N ILE A 69 -4.10 22.96 10.08
CA ILE A 69 -3.12 23.99 10.43
C ILE A 69 -1.86 23.75 9.59
N SER A 70 -1.39 24.80 8.94
CA SER A 70 -0.13 24.82 8.23
C SER A 70 1.03 24.63 9.21
N GLY A 71 1.88 23.64 8.96
CA GLY A 71 3.10 23.45 9.75
C GLY A 71 4.19 24.49 9.47
N PHE A 72 3.99 25.35 8.48
CA PHE A 72 4.95 26.39 8.10
C PHE A 72 4.73 27.69 8.89
N ASP A 73 3.50 28.18 8.94
CA ASP A 73 3.15 29.50 9.49
C ASP A 73 1.96 29.48 10.47
N GLY A 74 1.38 28.30 10.74
CA GLY A 74 0.22 28.17 11.62
C GLY A 74 -1.11 28.64 11.02
N SER A 75 -1.14 29.04 9.75
CA SER A 75 -2.37 29.43 9.06
C SER A 75 -3.34 28.27 8.89
N VAL A 76 -4.64 28.55 8.78
CA VAL A 76 -5.65 27.52 8.50
C VAL A 76 -5.80 27.34 7.00
N ILE A 77 -5.39 26.18 6.50
CA ILE A 77 -5.53 25.78 5.10
C ILE A 77 -6.78 24.92 4.97
N THR A 78 -7.56 25.19 3.92
CA THR A 78 -8.70 24.36 3.53
C THR A 78 -8.31 23.51 2.32
N GLU A 79 -8.54 22.20 2.40
CA GLU A 79 -8.20 21.27 1.33
C GLU A 79 -9.30 20.18 1.16
N PRO A 80 -9.34 19.47 0.01
CA PRO A 80 -10.28 18.38 -0.20
C PRO A 80 -10.14 17.29 0.87
N SER A 81 -11.26 16.65 1.21
CA SER A 81 -11.24 15.49 2.10
C SER A 81 -11.05 14.20 1.30
N TYR A 82 -10.58 13.17 2.01
CA TYR A 82 -10.38 11.84 1.45
C TYR A 82 -11.11 10.79 2.29
N ASN A 83 -11.59 9.76 1.60
CA ASN A 83 -12.17 8.57 2.21
C ASN A 83 -11.49 7.33 1.64
N VAL A 84 -10.75 6.60 2.47
CA VAL A 84 -10.03 5.38 2.08
C VAL A 84 -10.78 4.18 2.64
N ILE A 85 -11.10 3.22 1.78
CA ILE A 85 -11.80 1.99 2.12
C ILE A 85 -11.09 0.79 1.50
N GLY A 86 -11.20 -0.37 2.15
CA GLY A 86 -10.81 -1.65 1.56
C GLY A 86 -12.02 -2.34 0.94
N ILE A 87 -11.92 -2.76 -0.32
CA ILE A 87 -12.94 -3.59 -0.97
C ILE A 87 -12.41 -5.02 -1.08
N PRO A 88 -12.99 -6.00 -0.36
CA PRO A 88 -12.54 -7.38 -0.45
C PRO A 88 -12.75 -7.90 -1.87
N MET A 89 -11.75 -8.62 -2.39
CA MET A 89 -11.87 -9.31 -3.66
C MET A 89 -12.59 -10.65 -3.47
N GLN A 90 -13.43 -11.01 -4.43
CA GLN A 90 -14.15 -12.28 -4.46
C GLN A 90 -13.47 -13.23 -5.45
N GLN A 91 -13.14 -14.42 -4.99
CA GLN A 91 -12.64 -15.49 -5.85
C GLN A 91 -13.83 -16.12 -6.57
N GLU A 92 -13.83 -16.08 -7.90
CA GLU A 92 -14.93 -16.64 -8.70
C GLU A 92 -14.59 -18.06 -9.15
N ASN A 93 -13.49 -18.21 -9.89
CA ASN A 93 -13.05 -19.48 -10.48
C ASN A 93 -11.53 -19.58 -10.46
N GLY A 94 -11.01 -20.70 -9.92
CA GLY A 94 -9.58 -21.01 -9.94
C GLY A 94 -8.74 -19.89 -9.34
N ASP A 95 -7.87 -19.30 -10.14
CA ASP A 95 -6.94 -18.24 -9.79
C ASP A 95 -7.48 -16.81 -10.01
N ILE A 96 -8.73 -16.65 -10.47
CA ILE A 96 -9.31 -15.34 -10.82
C ILE A 96 -10.07 -14.73 -9.64
N TRP A 97 -9.68 -13.50 -9.29
CA TRP A 97 -10.29 -12.67 -8.26
C TRP A 97 -10.87 -11.41 -8.86
N LYS A 98 -12.10 -11.03 -8.45
CA LYS A 98 -12.80 -9.86 -8.97
C LYS A 98 -13.27 -8.93 -7.87
N ALA A 99 -13.33 -7.65 -8.20
CA ALA A 99 -13.97 -6.61 -7.42
C ALA A 99 -14.50 -5.50 -8.34
N LYS A 100 -15.43 -4.69 -7.84
CA LYS A 100 -15.97 -3.53 -8.55
C LYS A 100 -15.85 -2.28 -7.69
N VAL A 101 -15.52 -1.17 -8.33
CA VAL A 101 -15.38 0.14 -7.69
C VAL A 101 -16.27 1.15 -8.42
N ALA A 102 -17.07 1.91 -7.68
CA ALA A 102 -17.90 2.95 -8.27
C ALA A 102 -17.06 4.19 -8.60
N MET A 103 -17.20 4.74 -9.80
CA MET A 103 -16.56 6.02 -10.17
C MET A 103 -17.13 7.18 -9.35
N THR A 104 -18.44 7.16 -9.11
CA THR A 104 -19.12 8.10 -8.21
C THR A 104 -19.51 7.38 -6.94
N GLY A 105 -18.80 7.67 -5.85
CA GLY A 105 -19.11 7.19 -4.50
C GLY A 105 -20.32 7.89 -3.88
N GLY A 106 -20.67 9.08 -4.37
CA GLY A 106 -21.91 9.79 -4.03
C GLY A 106 -22.00 10.20 -2.55
N GLY A 107 -23.18 10.08 -1.96
CA GLY A 107 -23.46 10.53 -0.59
C GLY A 107 -23.47 12.06 -0.43
N SER A 108 -23.62 12.53 0.82
CA SER A 108 -23.75 13.97 1.11
C SER A 108 -22.51 14.79 0.75
N CYS A 109 -21.35 14.13 0.67
CA CYS A 109 -20.08 14.76 0.31
C CYS A 109 -19.72 14.60 -1.17
N LYS A 110 -20.62 14.05 -2.02
CA LYS A 110 -20.37 13.87 -3.45
C LYS A 110 -19.01 13.22 -3.74
N TRP A 111 -18.72 12.11 -3.08
CA TRP A 111 -17.45 11.40 -3.21
C TRP A 111 -17.22 10.94 -4.66
N THR A 112 -16.03 11.17 -5.19
CA THR A 112 -15.59 10.70 -6.51
C THR A 112 -14.33 9.85 -6.38
N LEU A 113 -14.21 8.82 -7.20
CA LEU A 113 -13.06 7.92 -7.18
C LEU A 113 -11.79 8.70 -7.53
N SER A 114 -10.74 8.53 -6.71
CA SER A 114 -9.48 9.27 -6.82
C SER A 114 -8.31 8.34 -7.07
N ALA A 115 -8.19 7.26 -6.30
CA ALA A 115 -7.15 6.26 -6.51
C ALA A 115 -7.61 4.85 -6.17
N VAL A 116 -7.01 3.85 -6.82
CA VAL A 116 -7.16 2.42 -6.48
C VAL A 116 -5.77 1.78 -6.43
N ASN A 117 -5.44 1.13 -5.33
CA ASN A 117 -4.32 0.19 -5.28
C ASN A 117 -4.85 -1.24 -5.41
N LEU A 118 -4.22 -2.01 -6.29
CA LEU A 118 -4.44 -3.44 -6.45
C LEU A 118 -3.09 -4.14 -6.52
N GLY A 119 -3.06 -5.43 -6.20
CA GLY A 119 -1.82 -6.19 -6.24
C GLY A 119 -1.93 -7.52 -5.52
N ILE A 120 -0.78 -8.12 -5.25
CA ILE A 120 -0.65 -9.43 -4.60
C ILE A 120 0.41 -9.41 -3.52
N GLU A 121 0.28 -10.33 -2.57
CA GLU A 121 1.26 -10.60 -1.53
C GLU A 121 1.41 -12.11 -1.30
N TYR A 122 2.53 -12.53 -0.73
CA TYR A 122 2.66 -13.89 -0.23
C TYR A 122 1.72 -14.11 0.96
N ILE A 123 1.08 -15.27 1.02
CA ILE A 123 0.31 -15.74 2.17
C ILE A 123 0.98 -16.93 2.86
N ASP A 124 1.90 -17.59 2.16
CA ASP A 124 2.70 -18.70 2.64
C ASP A 124 4.07 -18.65 1.93
N ALA A 125 5.12 -19.01 2.66
CA ALA A 125 6.51 -18.96 2.23
C ALA A 125 7.26 -20.28 2.50
N THR A 126 6.57 -21.27 3.07
CA THR A 126 7.20 -22.49 3.60
C THR A 126 7.87 -23.35 2.54
N HIS A 127 7.46 -23.22 1.26
CA HIS A 127 8.09 -23.92 0.14
C HIS A 127 9.44 -23.34 -0.28
N LEU A 128 9.72 -22.08 0.06
CA LEU A 128 10.97 -21.39 -0.29
C LEU A 128 11.99 -21.40 0.84
N GLY A 129 11.58 -21.71 2.06
CA GLY A 129 12.49 -21.81 3.19
C GLY A 129 11.80 -21.88 4.54
N LYS A 130 12.58 -22.23 5.56
CA LYS A 130 12.13 -22.21 6.96
C LYS A 130 12.15 -20.79 7.51
N ASP A 131 11.21 -20.51 8.41
CA ASP A 131 11.11 -19.26 9.17
C ASP A 131 11.05 -17.99 8.30
N LEU A 132 10.49 -18.12 7.09
CA LEU A 132 10.20 -16.99 6.21
C LEU A 132 8.84 -16.41 6.56
N VAL A 133 8.80 -15.12 6.84
CA VAL A 133 7.58 -14.36 7.11
C VAL A 133 7.18 -13.62 5.83
N PRO A 134 5.97 -13.80 5.30
CA PRO A 134 5.50 -12.99 4.19
C PRO A 134 5.64 -11.48 4.45
N GLY A 135 6.22 -10.80 3.47
CA GLY A 135 6.63 -9.40 3.52
C GLY A 135 5.64 -8.46 2.84
N THR A 136 6.17 -7.45 2.16
CA THR A 136 5.35 -6.39 1.54
C THR A 136 4.63 -6.87 0.28
N ALA A 137 3.43 -6.34 0.06
CA ALA A 137 2.70 -6.51 -1.19
C ALA A 137 3.38 -5.76 -2.35
N VAL A 138 3.06 -6.18 -3.58
CA VAL A 138 3.43 -5.50 -4.83
C VAL A 138 2.20 -5.36 -5.71
N GLY A 139 2.21 -4.38 -6.62
CA GLY A 139 1.11 -4.22 -7.55
C GLY A 139 1.12 -2.94 -8.34
N VAL A 140 -0.03 -2.25 -8.33
CA VAL A 140 -0.32 -1.11 -9.20
C VAL A 140 -1.15 -0.09 -8.43
N THR A 141 -0.78 1.18 -8.57
CA THR A 141 -1.58 2.33 -8.13
C THR A 141 -2.14 3.03 -9.37
N LEU A 142 -3.47 3.12 -9.40
CA LEU A 142 -4.22 3.79 -10.45
C LEU A 142 -4.75 5.11 -9.91
N ALA A 143 -4.36 6.22 -10.53
CA ALA A 143 -4.91 7.55 -10.26
C ALA A 143 -6.02 7.85 -11.28
N PHE A 144 -7.18 8.26 -10.79
CA PHE A 144 -8.36 8.61 -11.58
C PHE A 144 -8.59 10.13 -11.65
N ASP A 145 -7.79 10.90 -10.89
CA ASP A 145 -7.79 12.35 -10.90
C ASP A 145 -6.36 12.91 -10.76
N ASN A 146 -6.23 14.21 -10.99
CA ASN A 146 -4.96 14.92 -10.90
C ASN A 146 -4.42 15.04 -9.47
N ASP A 147 -5.27 14.94 -8.44
CA ASP A 147 -4.84 15.00 -7.04
C ASP A 147 -4.12 13.71 -6.62
N ALA A 148 -4.60 12.57 -7.10
CA ALA A 148 -3.99 11.26 -6.92
C ALA A 148 -2.67 11.12 -7.71
N SER A 149 -2.60 11.69 -8.92
CA SER A 149 -1.40 11.65 -9.74
C SER A 149 -0.41 12.80 -9.48
N ARG A 150 -0.70 13.70 -8.52
CA ARG A 150 0.14 14.90 -8.26
C ARG A 150 1.57 14.57 -7.85
N ASN A 151 1.76 13.47 -7.12
CA ASN A 151 3.04 13.06 -6.55
C ASN A 151 3.48 11.73 -7.13
N GLY A 152 4.64 11.70 -7.78
CA GLY A 152 5.20 10.49 -8.41
C GLY A 152 5.15 10.56 -9.93
N GLN A 153 5.82 9.62 -10.59
CA GLN A 153 5.92 9.56 -12.04
C GLN A 153 4.84 8.62 -12.59
N TYR A 154 3.62 9.15 -12.73
CA TYR A 154 2.48 8.40 -13.27
C TYR A 154 2.55 8.32 -14.80
N LYS A 155 2.39 7.11 -15.35
CA LYS A 155 2.22 6.91 -16.79
C LYS A 155 0.75 7.12 -17.18
N ALA A 156 0.49 8.06 -18.09
CA ALA A 156 -0.86 8.27 -18.61
C ALA A 156 -1.29 7.11 -19.52
N VAL A 157 -2.51 6.61 -19.31
CA VAL A 157 -3.14 5.56 -20.13
C VAL A 157 -4.61 5.87 -20.33
N HIS A 158 -5.12 5.53 -21.52
CA HIS A 158 -6.51 5.75 -21.91
C HIS A 158 -7.18 4.41 -22.21
N GLY A 159 -8.41 4.23 -21.70
CA GLY A 159 -9.20 3.02 -21.89
C GLY A 159 -8.82 1.88 -20.95
N ASP A 160 -9.30 0.69 -21.30
CA ASP A 160 -9.12 -0.53 -20.50
C ASP A 160 -7.65 -0.95 -20.42
N LEU A 161 -7.28 -1.48 -19.25
CA LEU A 161 -5.89 -1.72 -18.90
C LEU A 161 -5.63 -3.20 -18.63
N LYS A 162 -4.63 -3.77 -19.31
CA LYS A 162 -4.12 -5.11 -19.04
C LYS A 162 -2.65 -5.04 -18.66
N LEU A 163 -2.30 -5.55 -17.48
CA LEU A 163 -0.96 -5.49 -16.90
C LEU A 163 -0.49 -6.89 -16.53
N SER A 164 0.76 -7.21 -16.87
CA SER A 164 1.39 -8.49 -16.52
C SER A 164 2.85 -8.28 -16.10
N PRO A 165 3.09 -7.58 -14.97
CA PRO A 165 4.45 -7.41 -14.47
C PRO A 165 5.03 -8.72 -13.98
N LYS A 166 6.35 -8.84 -14.10
CA LYS A 166 7.11 -9.97 -13.57
C LYS A 166 7.68 -9.65 -12.19
N TYR A 167 7.60 -10.61 -11.29
CA TYR A 167 8.14 -10.54 -9.94
C TYR A 167 9.02 -11.75 -9.63
N TYR A 168 9.95 -11.54 -8.71
CA TYR A 168 10.91 -12.54 -8.24
C TYR A 168 10.86 -12.66 -6.72
N PRO A 169 10.99 -13.85 -6.12
CA PRO A 169 11.13 -13.97 -4.68
C PRO A 169 12.36 -13.23 -4.18
N TYR A 170 12.17 -12.42 -3.14
CA TYR A 170 13.23 -11.67 -2.50
C TYR A 170 13.21 -11.90 -1.00
N ILE A 171 14.26 -12.58 -0.52
CA ILE A 171 14.41 -12.92 0.90
C ILE A 171 15.26 -11.86 1.58
N ILE A 172 14.73 -11.22 2.61
CA ILE A 172 15.43 -10.21 3.41
C ILE A 172 15.71 -10.78 4.79
N ARG A 173 16.98 -11.02 5.09
CA ARG A 173 17.44 -11.52 6.38
C ARG A 173 17.86 -10.36 7.25
N TRP A 174 16.92 -9.90 8.08
CA TRP A 174 17.18 -8.87 9.08
C TRP A 174 17.98 -9.49 10.23
N ARG A 175 19.08 -8.85 10.60
CA ARG A 175 19.97 -9.29 11.68
C ARG A 175 20.13 -8.22 12.75
N LEU A 176 20.03 -6.95 12.37
CA LEU A 176 20.19 -5.83 13.29
C LEU A 176 18.85 -5.28 13.79
N ILE A 177 17.91 -5.04 12.86
CA ILE A 177 16.74 -4.22 13.15
C ILE A 177 15.56 -5.06 13.65
N ARG A 178 15.33 -6.21 13.01
CA ARG A 178 14.10 -7.01 13.23
C ARG A 178 14.35 -8.44 13.69
N ASN A 179 15.58 -8.95 13.54
CA ASN A 179 15.95 -10.34 13.83
C ASN A 179 14.94 -11.37 13.27
N ARG A 180 14.59 -11.24 11.98
CA ARG A 180 13.63 -12.11 11.28
C ARG A 180 13.99 -12.23 9.80
N ASN A 181 13.43 -13.22 9.11
CA ASN A 181 13.60 -13.37 7.67
C ASN A 181 12.26 -13.06 6.99
N ASP A 182 12.24 -12.05 6.12
CA ASP A 182 11.07 -11.69 5.34
C ASP A 182 11.17 -12.29 3.94
N LEU A 183 10.06 -12.74 3.37
CA LEU A 183 9.92 -13.07 1.96
C LEU A 183 8.99 -12.04 1.31
N THR A 184 9.52 -11.25 0.38
CA THR A 184 8.75 -10.31 -0.42
C THR A 184 8.84 -10.63 -1.91
N LEU A 185 8.09 -9.88 -2.72
CA LEU A 185 8.17 -9.90 -4.17
C LEU A 185 9.01 -8.71 -4.64
N LEU A 186 10.01 -8.97 -5.48
CA LEU A 186 10.81 -7.95 -6.14
C LEU A 186 10.30 -7.75 -7.56
N GLY A 187 9.84 -6.54 -7.87
CA GLY A 187 9.51 -6.11 -9.22
C GLY A 187 10.44 -4.99 -9.70
N ALA A 188 10.29 -4.58 -10.96
CA ALA A 188 10.94 -3.36 -11.47
C ALA A 188 10.49 -2.11 -10.69
N GLN A 189 9.27 -2.15 -10.18
CA GLN A 189 8.71 -1.24 -9.18
C GLN A 189 7.85 -2.07 -8.22
N ASP A 190 7.83 -1.71 -6.94
CA ASP A 190 6.91 -2.32 -5.98
C ASP A 190 5.46 -2.06 -6.39
N PHE A 191 5.16 -0.82 -6.78
CA PHE A 191 3.88 -0.39 -7.31
C PHE A 191 4.05 0.45 -8.58
N PHE A 192 3.52 -0.04 -9.70
CA PHE A 192 3.48 0.72 -10.94
C PHE A 192 2.43 1.82 -10.86
N LEU A 193 2.77 3.03 -11.29
CA LEU A 193 1.91 4.20 -11.18
C LEU A 193 1.28 4.55 -12.54
N TYR A 194 -0.05 4.50 -12.65
CA TYR A 194 -0.78 4.85 -13.88
C TYR A 194 -1.86 5.91 -13.63
N HIS A 195 -1.86 6.97 -14.44
CA HIS A 195 -2.97 7.91 -14.49
C HIS A 195 -3.93 7.42 -15.58
N VAL A 196 -5.11 6.97 -15.17
CA VAL A 196 -6.08 6.32 -16.04
C VAL A 196 -7.19 7.28 -16.44
N VAL A 197 -7.57 7.24 -17.71
CA VAL A 197 -8.67 8.02 -18.27
C VAL A 197 -9.62 7.09 -19.03
N ASP A 198 -10.92 7.22 -18.83
CA ASP A 198 -11.96 6.42 -19.50
C ASP A 198 -11.81 4.89 -19.36
N VAL A 199 -11.35 4.42 -18.19
CA VAL A 199 -11.20 2.99 -17.88
C VAL A 199 -12.51 2.40 -17.35
N SER A 200 -12.89 1.22 -17.86
CA SER A 200 -14.00 0.43 -17.32
C SER A 200 -13.54 -0.93 -16.80
N ASN A 201 -12.48 -1.49 -17.38
CA ASN A 201 -11.95 -2.80 -17.01
C ASN A 201 -10.44 -2.74 -16.79
N ILE A 202 -9.99 -3.35 -15.69
CA ILE A 202 -8.59 -3.53 -15.34
C ILE A 202 -8.34 -5.02 -15.15
N SER A 203 -7.37 -5.55 -15.86
CA SER A 203 -6.87 -6.91 -15.72
C SER A 203 -5.42 -6.88 -15.26
N PHE A 204 -5.15 -7.51 -14.12
CA PHE A 204 -3.81 -7.64 -13.54
C PHE A 204 -3.44 -9.12 -13.46
N GLU A 205 -2.51 -9.52 -14.32
CA GLU A 205 -2.05 -10.90 -14.50
C GLU A 205 -0.54 -10.99 -14.21
N PRO A 206 -0.10 -10.76 -12.96
CA PRO A 206 1.32 -10.78 -12.61
C PRO A 206 1.92 -12.18 -12.82
N LEU A 207 3.23 -12.23 -13.02
CA LEU A 207 4.00 -13.47 -13.15
C LEU A 207 5.01 -13.57 -12.01
N ILE A 208 5.13 -14.74 -11.39
CA ILE A 208 6.17 -15.01 -10.39
C ILE A 208 7.09 -16.09 -10.93
N ASP A 209 8.37 -15.80 -10.96
CA ASP A 209 9.42 -16.75 -11.34
C ASP A 209 10.20 -17.16 -10.09
N GLU A 210 9.70 -18.19 -9.41
CA GLU A 210 10.30 -18.70 -8.17
C GLU A 210 11.64 -19.42 -8.39
N GLY A 211 12.05 -19.66 -9.64
CA GLY A 211 13.36 -20.20 -9.97
C GLY A 211 14.50 -19.20 -9.77
N LYS A 212 14.18 -17.90 -9.66
CA LYS A 212 15.16 -16.83 -9.45
C LYS A 212 14.98 -16.16 -8.09
N ILE A 213 15.66 -16.70 -7.08
CA ILE A 213 15.59 -16.20 -5.71
C ILE A 213 16.77 -15.28 -5.44
N THR A 214 16.48 -14.06 -4.99
CA THR A 214 17.50 -13.10 -4.53
C THR A 214 17.44 -12.97 -3.02
N GLN A 215 18.59 -12.74 -2.38
CA GLN A 215 18.67 -12.67 -0.92
C GLN A 215 19.47 -11.44 -0.49
N TYR A 216 18.91 -10.65 0.43
CA TYR A 216 19.61 -9.60 1.14
C TYR A 216 19.89 -10.05 2.56
N ILE A 217 21.11 -9.85 3.03
CA ILE A 217 21.55 -10.27 4.36
C ILE A 217 22.17 -9.08 5.06
N GLU A 218 21.54 -8.62 6.15
CA GLU A 218 22.14 -7.63 7.03
C GLU A 218 23.38 -8.18 7.72
N PRO A 219 24.40 -7.35 7.96
CA PRO A 219 25.50 -7.74 8.82
C PRO A 219 25.01 -7.94 10.26
N GLU A 220 25.66 -8.79 11.05
CA GLU A 220 25.28 -9.01 12.45
C GLU A 220 25.56 -7.80 13.35
N LYS A 221 26.53 -6.96 12.96
CA LYS A 221 26.95 -5.77 13.70
C LYS A 221 27.24 -4.63 12.73
N LYS A 222 26.95 -3.40 13.14
CA LYS A 222 27.34 -2.19 12.39
C LYS A 222 28.83 -1.92 12.60
N ILE A 223 29.65 -2.36 11.66
CA ILE A 223 31.11 -2.16 11.67
C ILE A 223 31.48 -1.39 10.40
N LYS A 224 32.36 -0.41 10.52
CA LYS A 224 32.83 0.38 9.36
C LYS A 224 33.44 -0.54 8.30
N GLY A 225 32.99 -0.41 7.06
CA GLY A 225 33.43 -1.24 5.94
C GLY A 225 32.77 -2.62 5.84
N VAL A 226 31.87 -2.97 6.77
CA VAL A 226 31.06 -4.17 6.69
C VAL A 226 29.68 -3.79 6.18
N HIS A 227 29.38 -4.21 4.96
CA HIS A 227 28.11 -3.96 4.30
C HIS A 227 27.22 -5.20 4.35
N SER A 228 25.94 -4.99 4.05
CA SER A 228 25.02 -6.07 3.75
C SER A 228 25.41 -6.79 2.46
N LYS A 229 24.99 -8.05 2.36
CA LYS A 229 25.26 -8.89 1.20
C LYS A 229 23.98 -9.07 0.39
N ILE A 230 24.06 -8.88 -0.92
CA ILE A 230 23.04 -9.29 -1.89
C ILE A 230 23.57 -10.51 -2.63
N ILE A 231 22.87 -11.63 -2.52
CA ILE A 231 23.15 -12.87 -3.24
C ILE A 231 22.13 -12.98 -4.38
N TYR A 232 22.62 -13.01 -5.61
CA TYR A 232 21.81 -13.13 -6.81
C TYR A 232 21.53 -14.60 -7.17
N PRO A 233 20.55 -14.88 -8.05
CA PRO A 233 20.19 -16.24 -8.45
C PRO A 233 21.33 -17.07 -9.06
N ASP A 234 22.30 -16.42 -9.70
CA ASP A 234 23.50 -17.06 -10.27
C ASP A 234 24.61 -17.35 -9.24
N GLY A 235 24.37 -17.03 -7.96
CA GLY A 235 25.34 -17.15 -6.88
C GLY A 235 26.31 -15.97 -6.74
N SER A 236 26.23 -14.96 -7.62
CA SER A 236 27.06 -13.75 -7.48
C SER A 236 26.68 -12.96 -6.23
N ILE A 237 27.68 -12.36 -5.58
CA ILE A 237 27.51 -11.64 -4.30
C ILE A 237 27.98 -10.19 -4.47
N VAL A 238 27.14 -9.25 -4.05
CA VAL A 238 27.46 -7.82 -3.92
C VAL A 238 27.47 -7.45 -2.44
N SER A 239 28.51 -6.74 -2.00
CA SER A 239 28.71 -6.35 -0.59
C SER A 239 29.46 -5.02 -0.47
N ASP A 240 29.12 -4.06 -1.32
CA ASP A 240 29.79 -2.76 -1.48
C ASP A 240 29.00 -1.58 -0.86
N GLY A 241 27.88 -1.88 -0.19
CA GLY A 241 26.96 -0.88 0.36
C GLY A 241 25.67 -0.75 -0.44
N THR A 242 25.52 -1.45 -1.57
CA THR A 242 24.25 -1.59 -2.27
C THR A 242 23.19 -2.22 -1.37
N VAL A 243 22.02 -1.58 -1.26
CA VAL A 243 20.93 -2.02 -0.36
C VAL A 243 19.71 -2.60 -1.07
N PHE A 244 19.59 -2.41 -2.39
CA PHE A 244 18.51 -2.96 -3.20
C PHE A 244 19.09 -3.81 -4.33
N PRO A 245 18.54 -5.00 -4.58
CA PRO A 245 18.94 -5.79 -5.74
C PRO A 245 18.56 -5.12 -7.06
N ASP A 246 19.34 -5.38 -8.09
CA ASP A 246 19.06 -4.94 -9.45
C ASP A 246 18.08 -5.90 -10.13
N PHE A 247 16.86 -5.41 -10.39
CA PHE A 247 15.81 -6.16 -11.07
C PHE A 247 16.22 -6.58 -12.49
N ASP A 248 16.80 -5.67 -13.28
CA ASP A 248 17.17 -5.94 -14.67
C ASP A 248 18.28 -6.98 -14.76
N LYS A 249 19.20 -6.96 -13.78
CA LYS A 249 20.23 -8.00 -13.66
C LYS A 249 19.58 -9.37 -13.47
N ILE A 250 18.61 -9.50 -12.56
CA ILE A 250 17.90 -10.76 -12.29
C ILE A 250 17.08 -11.19 -13.51
N ASP A 251 16.41 -10.25 -14.16
CA ASP A 251 15.50 -10.53 -15.28
C ASP A 251 16.25 -11.16 -16.47
N LYS A 252 17.45 -10.65 -16.77
CA LYS A 252 18.32 -11.13 -17.85
C LYS A 252 19.04 -12.45 -17.53
N MET A 253 19.05 -12.92 -16.29
CA MET A 253 19.73 -14.19 -15.94
C MET A 253 19.01 -15.39 -16.56
N ASN A 254 19.80 -16.29 -17.15
CA ASN A 254 19.35 -17.63 -17.50
C ASN A 254 19.85 -18.60 -16.43
N VAL A 255 19.07 -18.76 -15.37
CA VAL A 255 19.30 -19.77 -14.36
C VAL A 255 18.64 -21.05 -14.87
N GLY A 256 19.42 -22.11 -15.09
CA GLY A 256 18.91 -23.38 -15.59
C GLY A 256 17.77 -23.92 -14.73
N LYS A 257 16.75 -24.50 -15.37
CA LYS A 257 15.71 -25.27 -14.68
C LYS A 257 16.25 -26.60 -14.19
#